data_AF-A0A9D8X0Q8-F1
#
_entry.id   AF-A0A9D8X0Q8-F1
#
_cell.length_a   1.000
_cell.length_b   1.000
_cell.length_c   1.000
_cell.angle_alpha   90.00
_cell.angle_beta   90.00
_cell.angle_gamma   90.00
#
_symmetry.space_group_name_H-M   'P 1'
#
loop_
_entity.id
_entity.type
_entity.pdbx_description
1 polymer ?
#
loop_
_entity_poly.entity_id
_entity_poly.type
_entity_poly.pdbx_seq_one_letter_code
_entity_poly.pdbx_strand_id
1 'polypeptide(L)'
;MKRILYIMLLIITVLSLTVSLYSCDNDGNGDGGNGDGSSQGSGNDGSQDSGGGSSDGTYTPDPDFVQPPFGNTVGKTAFSKALTLVDGSGTVSVSELRGKAVVINFWGTWCGPCKSELPDFNELATEYKDDVVFLVIHSVNGSANAKSYIDTHFEGSKMVFAFDEVGTAYTDKYYG
;
A
#
# COMPACT_ATOMS: atom_id res chain seq x y z
N MET A 1 12.15 3.27 -47.27
CA MET A 1 13.02 4.02 -46.34
C MET A 1 12.57 5.47 -46.17
N LYS A 2 12.57 6.32 -47.22
CA LYS A 2 12.14 7.74 -47.11
C LYS A 2 10.71 7.94 -46.56
N ARG A 3 9.76 7.09 -46.93
CA ARG A 3 8.35 7.15 -46.47
C ARG A 3 8.18 6.88 -44.96
N ILE A 4 8.99 5.98 -44.41
CA ILE A 4 8.98 5.65 -42.97
C ILE A 4 9.62 6.78 -42.16
N LEU A 5 10.68 7.39 -42.68
CA LEU A 5 11.32 8.57 -42.08
C LEU A 5 10.36 9.76 -42.02
N TYR A 6 9.57 9.99 -43.08
CA TYR A 6 8.55 11.04 -43.09
C TYR A 6 7.43 10.82 -42.04
N ILE A 7 6.96 9.58 -41.88
CA ILE A 7 5.92 9.26 -40.88
C ILE A 7 6.45 9.48 -39.46
N MET A 8 7.68 9.06 -39.17
CA MET A 8 8.31 9.27 -37.87
C MET A 8 8.51 10.77 -37.57
N LEU A 9 8.99 11.55 -38.55
CA LEU A 9 9.12 13.00 -38.38
C LEU A 9 7.77 13.69 -38.14
N LEU A 10 6.72 13.27 -38.86
CA LEU A 10 5.38 13.83 -38.69
C LEU A 10 4.82 13.54 -37.28
N ILE A 11 4.99 12.31 -36.78
CA ILE A 11 4.58 11.92 -35.43
C ILE A 11 5.33 12.73 -34.35
N ILE A 12 6.65 12.88 -34.49
CA ILE A 12 7.47 13.67 -33.55
C ILE A 12 7.06 15.14 -33.56
N THR A 13 6.78 15.72 -34.73
CA THR A 13 6.31 17.12 -34.82
C THR A 13 4.94 17.32 -34.19
N VAL A 14 4.02 16.37 -34.37
CA VAL A 14 2.67 16.43 -33.78
C VAL A 14 2.75 16.30 -32.27
N LEU A 15 3.53 15.35 -31.75
CA LEU A 15 3.76 15.18 -30.31
C LEU A 15 4.39 16.43 -29.66
N SER A 16 5.36 17.05 -30.33
CA SER A 16 6.02 18.27 -29.84
C SER A 16 5.05 19.47 -29.81
N LEU A 17 4.20 19.60 -30.82
CA LEU A 17 3.16 20.63 -30.89
C LEU A 17 2.08 20.42 -29.81
N THR A 18 1.67 19.17 -29.55
CA THR A 18 0.68 18.87 -28.51
C THR A 18 1.18 19.19 -27.11
N VAL A 19 2.46 18.92 -26.80
CA VAL A 19 3.05 19.25 -25.48
C VAL A 19 3.18 20.76 -25.29
N SER A 20 3.51 21.48 -26.37
CA SER A 20 3.61 22.95 -26.34
C SER A 20 2.26 23.62 -26.12
N LEU A 21 1.17 23.06 -26.66
CA LEU A 21 -0.19 23.55 -26.41
C LEU A 21 -0.70 23.19 -25.00
N TYR A 22 -0.25 22.07 -24.43
CA TYR A 22 -0.63 21.65 -23.08
C TYR A 22 0.07 22.45 -21.97
N SER A 23 1.21 23.08 -22.27
CA SER A 23 1.99 23.85 -21.29
C SER A 23 1.56 25.32 -21.17
N CYS A 24 0.49 25.74 -21.85
CA CYS A 24 -0.03 27.12 -21.80
C CYS A 24 -1.22 27.32 -20.85
N ASP A 25 -1.66 26.32 -20.08
CA ASP A 25 -2.77 26.46 -19.12
C ASP A 25 -2.35 26.13 -17.68
N ASN A 26 -1.30 26.78 -17.18
CA ASN A 26 -1.06 26.79 -15.74
C ASN A 26 -0.30 28.04 -15.25
N ASP A 27 -0.84 29.21 -15.57
CA ASP A 27 -0.46 30.47 -14.93
C ASP A 27 -1.69 31.10 -14.26
N GLY A 28 -1.76 31.04 -12.93
CA GLY A 28 -2.73 31.84 -12.19
C GLY A 28 -3.01 31.40 -10.76
N ASN A 29 -2.11 31.73 -9.83
CA ASN A 29 -2.39 32.69 -8.74
C ASN A 29 -1.44 32.47 -7.56
N GLY A 30 -0.35 33.23 -7.53
CA GLY A 30 0.47 33.44 -6.35
C GLY A 30 0.15 34.81 -5.74
N ASP A 31 -0.21 34.80 -4.46
CA ASP A 31 -0.11 35.93 -3.52
C ASP A 31 -0.16 35.26 -2.12
N GLY A 32 0.78 35.39 -1.19
CA GLY A 32 1.71 36.46 -0.92
C GLY A 32 1.31 37.15 0.38
N GLY A 33 1.95 36.82 1.51
CA GLY A 33 2.03 37.75 2.65
C GLY A 33 1.95 37.21 4.08
N ASN A 34 3.08 37.42 4.79
CA ASN A 34 3.31 37.51 6.24
C ASN A 34 3.21 36.23 7.09
N GLY A 35 4.20 35.81 7.88
CA GLY A 35 5.40 36.49 8.38
C GLY A 35 5.22 36.86 9.85
N ASP A 36 5.65 35.98 10.75
CA ASP A 36 6.28 36.32 12.03
C ASP A 36 7.12 35.13 12.50
N GLY A 37 8.22 35.45 13.18
CA GLY A 37 9.23 34.50 13.60
C GLY A 37 9.16 34.18 15.07
N SER A 38 9.73 33.04 15.45
CA SER A 38 10.42 32.87 16.72
C SER A 38 11.36 31.68 16.60
N SER A 39 12.64 31.93 16.85
CA SER A 39 13.57 30.90 17.32
C SER A 39 13.05 30.30 18.60
N GLN A 40 13.10 28.97 18.73
CA GLN A 40 13.77 28.28 19.83
C GLN A 40 13.75 26.78 19.57
N GLY A 41 14.92 26.16 19.64
CA GLY A 41 15.09 24.73 19.55
C GLY A 41 14.85 24.01 20.87
N SER A 42 15.15 22.71 20.81
CA SER A 42 15.18 21.72 21.88
C SER A 42 13.88 20.94 22.06
N GLY A 43 13.96 19.65 21.76
CA GLY A 43 12.83 18.76 21.59
C GLY A 43 12.10 18.38 22.86
N ASN A 44 10.95 17.75 22.65
CA ASN A 44 10.51 16.56 23.34
C ASN A 44 9.54 15.79 22.43
N ASP A 45 9.93 14.56 22.15
CA ASP A 45 9.05 13.45 21.80
C ASP A 45 7.90 13.39 22.82
N GLY A 46 6.69 13.57 22.31
CA GLY A 46 5.45 13.46 23.04
C GLY A 46 4.40 12.94 22.09
N SER A 47 4.29 11.61 22.03
CA SER A 47 3.14 10.89 21.48
C SER A 47 1.82 11.54 21.93
N GLN A 48 1.07 12.07 20.98
CA GLN A 48 -0.35 12.38 21.14
C GLN A 48 -1.13 11.46 20.20
N ASP A 49 -1.20 10.20 20.58
CA ASP A 49 -2.26 9.30 20.14
C ASP A 49 -3.57 9.74 20.83
N SER A 50 -4.42 10.43 20.09
CA SER A 50 -5.81 10.70 20.48
C SER A 50 -6.73 9.70 19.80
N GLY A 51 -6.60 8.43 20.18
CA GLY A 51 -7.61 7.41 19.98
C GLY A 51 -8.84 7.71 20.82
N GLY A 52 -9.85 8.34 20.20
CA GLY A 52 -11.19 8.50 20.77
C GLY A 52 -11.93 7.16 20.85
N GLY A 53 -11.74 6.42 21.95
CA GLY A 53 -12.58 5.29 22.34
C GLY A 53 -13.66 5.74 23.31
N SER A 54 -14.91 5.86 22.82
CA SER A 54 -16.06 6.05 23.70
C SER A 54 -16.45 4.72 24.35
N SER A 55 -16.63 4.80 25.66
CA SER A 55 -16.96 3.77 26.64
C SER A 55 -18.35 3.15 26.45
N ASP A 56 -18.43 1.87 26.14
CA ASP A 56 -19.47 0.97 26.66
C ASP A 56 -19.08 -0.53 26.49
N GLY A 57 -19.11 -1.30 27.58
CA GLY A 57 -19.17 -2.78 27.55
C GLY A 57 -17.85 -3.58 27.43
N THR A 58 -17.16 -3.78 28.55
CA THR A 58 -16.23 -4.89 28.88
C THR A 58 -15.63 -5.71 27.71
N TYR A 59 -14.59 -5.17 27.08
CA TYR A 59 -13.59 -6.00 26.39
C TYR A 59 -12.58 -6.48 27.45
N THR A 60 -12.66 -7.75 27.85
CA THR A 60 -11.54 -8.40 28.53
C THR A 60 -10.60 -8.92 27.45
N PRO A 61 -9.36 -8.41 27.34
CA PRO A 61 -8.38 -8.97 26.44
C PRO A 61 -8.22 -10.47 26.74
N ASP A 62 -8.19 -11.28 25.70
CA ASP A 62 -7.78 -12.68 25.82
C ASP A 62 -6.38 -12.72 26.45
N PRO A 63 -6.17 -13.42 27.60
CA PRO A 63 -4.88 -13.46 28.28
C PRO A 63 -3.75 -14.07 27.43
N ASP A 64 -4.11 -14.81 26.37
CA ASP A 64 -3.14 -15.39 25.42
C ASP A 64 -2.90 -14.46 24.21
N PHE A 65 -3.66 -13.37 24.06
CA PHE A 65 -3.42 -12.37 23.03
C PHE A 65 -2.32 -11.39 23.46
N VAL A 66 -1.07 -11.81 23.29
CA VAL A 66 0.07 -10.89 23.37
C VAL A 66 -0.04 -9.92 22.20
N GLN A 67 -0.32 -8.65 22.50
CA GLN A 67 -0.23 -7.57 21.51
C GLN A 67 1.21 -7.60 20.98
N PRO A 68 1.46 -7.89 19.69
CA PRO A 68 2.81 -7.88 19.18
C PRO A 68 3.42 -6.48 19.41
N PRO A 69 4.73 -6.39 19.69
CA PRO A 69 5.36 -5.09 19.85
C PRO A 69 5.09 -4.25 18.60
N PHE A 70 4.47 -3.09 18.79
CA PHE A 70 4.33 -2.07 17.75
C PHE A 70 5.73 -1.53 17.46
N GLY A 71 6.45 -2.14 16.53
CA GLY A 71 7.87 -1.83 16.35
C GLY A 71 8.54 -2.62 15.23
N ASN A 72 9.34 -1.89 14.47
CA ASN A 72 10.04 -2.27 13.26
C ASN A 72 11.16 -3.30 13.50
N THR A 73 10.93 -4.54 13.07
CA THR A 73 11.97 -5.58 13.01
C THR A 73 12.95 -5.34 11.86
N VAL A 74 13.75 -4.27 11.95
CA VAL A 74 14.76 -3.93 10.93
C VAL A 74 15.87 -4.97 10.91
N GLY A 75 16.23 -5.45 9.72
CA GLY A 75 17.32 -6.41 9.52
C GLY A 75 16.96 -7.87 9.81
N LYS A 76 15.71 -8.17 10.18
CA LYS A 76 15.21 -9.55 10.21
C LYS A 76 14.64 -9.96 8.86
N THR A 77 14.73 -11.25 8.57
CA THR A 77 14.08 -11.85 7.41
C THR A 77 12.56 -11.79 7.61
N ALA A 78 11.83 -11.50 6.54
CA ALA A 78 10.38 -11.71 6.52
C ALA A 78 10.04 -13.20 6.61
N PHE A 79 8.76 -13.51 6.80
CA PHE A 79 8.28 -14.90 6.82
C PHE A 79 8.63 -15.64 5.53
N SER A 80 8.90 -16.94 5.62
CA SER A 80 9.36 -17.74 4.48
C SER A 80 8.26 -18.59 3.83
N LYS A 81 7.10 -18.71 4.46
CA LYS A 81 6.03 -19.60 4.00
C LYS A 81 5.29 -19.02 2.79
N ALA A 82 5.00 -19.89 1.82
CA ALA A 82 4.19 -19.53 0.67
C ALA A 82 2.71 -19.36 1.07
N LEU A 83 2.05 -18.38 0.45
CA LEU A 83 0.66 -18.01 0.68
C LEU A 83 -0.17 -18.29 -0.56
N THR A 84 -1.42 -18.71 -0.40
CA THR A 84 -2.33 -18.97 -1.51
C THR A 84 -2.80 -17.66 -2.12
N LEU A 85 -2.69 -17.53 -3.45
CA LEU A 85 -3.18 -16.37 -4.18
C LEU A 85 -4.71 -16.38 -4.29
N VAL A 86 -5.32 -15.21 -4.11
CA VAL A 86 -6.79 -15.07 -4.06
C VAL A 86 -7.46 -15.37 -5.41
N ASP A 87 -6.76 -15.12 -6.51
CA ASP A 87 -7.24 -15.39 -7.87
C ASP A 87 -7.19 -16.88 -8.27
N GLY A 88 -6.62 -17.73 -7.41
CA GLY A 88 -6.46 -19.16 -7.66
C GLY A 88 -5.32 -19.53 -8.61
N SER A 89 -4.46 -18.57 -8.99
CA SER A 89 -3.33 -18.81 -9.89
C SER A 89 -2.20 -19.64 -9.27
N GLY A 90 -2.23 -19.87 -7.95
CA GLY A 90 -1.28 -20.70 -7.24
C GLY A 90 -0.91 -20.11 -5.89
N THR A 91 0.39 -20.04 -5.62
CA THR A 91 0.95 -19.52 -4.38
C THR A 91 2.00 -18.46 -4.64
N VAL A 92 2.24 -17.58 -3.67
CA VAL A 92 3.32 -16.58 -3.67
C VAL A 92 4.16 -16.71 -2.40
N SER A 93 5.49 -16.63 -2.53
CA SER A 93 6.39 -16.50 -1.38
C SER A 93 7.16 -15.17 -1.43
N VAL A 94 7.48 -14.61 -0.25
CA VAL A 94 8.28 -13.36 -0.19
C VAL A 94 9.67 -13.56 -0.81
N SER A 95 10.20 -14.78 -0.78
CA SER A 95 11.46 -15.13 -1.46
C SER A 95 11.43 -14.97 -2.97
N GLU A 96 10.29 -15.23 -3.61
CA GLU A 96 10.11 -15.05 -5.06
C GLU A 96 10.11 -13.57 -5.46
N LEU A 97 9.78 -12.67 -4.52
CA LEU A 97 9.70 -11.23 -4.74
C LEU A 97 11.03 -10.51 -4.50
N ARG A 98 12.12 -11.24 -4.23
CA ARG A 98 13.45 -10.66 -4.01
C ARG A 98 13.91 -9.84 -5.22
N GLY A 99 14.52 -8.69 -4.94
CA GLY A 99 14.99 -7.76 -5.97
C GLY A 99 14.02 -6.59 -6.22
N LYS A 100 12.80 -6.65 -5.68
CA LYS A 100 11.89 -5.51 -5.57
C LYS A 100 11.73 -5.11 -4.10
N ALA A 101 11.35 -3.86 -3.87
CA ALA A 101 10.82 -3.48 -2.56
C ALA A 101 9.44 -4.15 -2.39
N VAL A 102 9.15 -4.68 -1.20
CA VAL A 102 7.87 -5.34 -0.93
C VAL A 102 7.19 -4.66 0.25
N VAL A 103 6.02 -4.07 0.00
CA VAL A 103 5.13 -3.57 1.03
C VAL A 103 4.19 -4.70 1.40
N ILE A 104 4.24 -5.13 2.66
CA ILE A 104 3.40 -6.21 3.19
C ILE A 104 2.32 -5.59 4.07
N ASN A 105 1.07 -5.69 3.63
CA ASN A 105 -0.09 -5.25 4.39
C ASN A 105 -0.89 -6.48 4.85
N PHE A 106 -1.20 -6.54 6.14
CA PHE A 106 -2.11 -7.54 6.69
C PHE A 106 -3.45 -6.87 6.95
N TRP A 107 -4.53 -7.45 6.43
CA TRP A 107 -5.87 -6.86 6.54
C TRP A 107 -6.93 -7.93 6.82
N GLY A 108 -8.15 -7.46 7.12
CA GLY A 108 -9.34 -8.28 7.27
C GLY A 108 -10.59 -7.56 6.78
N THR A 109 -11.58 -8.29 6.28
CA THR A 109 -12.86 -7.69 5.81
C THR A 109 -13.63 -6.93 6.90
N TRP A 110 -13.42 -7.30 8.15
CA TRP A 110 -13.95 -6.66 9.35
C TRP A 110 -13.12 -5.45 9.80
N CYS A 111 -11.91 -5.25 9.26
CA CYS A 111 -11.04 -4.14 9.63
C CYS A 111 -11.42 -2.88 8.82
N GLY A 112 -12.12 -1.94 9.47
CA GLY A 112 -12.49 -0.65 8.87
C GLY A 112 -11.29 0.16 8.37
N PRO A 113 -10.31 0.48 9.24
CA PRO A 113 -9.11 1.23 8.86
C PRO A 113 -8.31 0.58 7.72
N CYS A 114 -8.11 -0.74 7.78
CA CYS A 114 -7.40 -1.45 6.73
C CYS A 114 -8.08 -1.26 5.36
N LYS A 115 -9.42 -1.37 5.31
CA LYS A 115 -10.18 -1.17 4.07
C LYS A 115 -10.10 0.25 3.54
N SER A 116 -10.00 1.26 4.41
CA SER A 116 -9.82 2.65 3.95
C SER A 116 -8.42 2.93 3.39
N GLU A 117 -7.40 2.15 3.77
CA GLU A 117 -6.02 2.30 3.26
C GLU A 117 -5.80 1.59 1.90
N LEU A 118 -6.56 0.52 1.61
CA LEU A 118 -6.37 -0.27 0.38
C LEU A 118 -6.51 0.53 -0.94
N PRO A 119 -7.41 1.53 -1.07
CA PRO A 119 -7.46 2.38 -2.26
C PRO A 119 -6.16 3.14 -2.51
N ASP A 120 -5.53 3.68 -1.47
CA ASP A 120 -4.27 4.42 -1.59
C ASP A 120 -3.14 3.46 -2.01
N PHE A 121 -3.11 2.25 -1.44
CA PHE A 121 -2.17 1.23 -1.89
C PHE A 121 -2.42 0.79 -3.34
N ASN A 122 -3.66 0.77 -3.80
CA ASN A 122 -3.96 0.45 -5.18
C ASN A 122 -3.40 1.48 -6.17
N GLU A 123 -3.49 2.77 -5.81
CA GLU A 123 -2.91 3.86 -6.58
C GLU A 123 -1.38 3.72 -6.62
N LEU A 124 -0.74 3.56 -5.45
CA LEU A 124 0.70 3.38 -5.34
C LEU A 124 1.20 2.10 -6.04
N ALA A 125 0.45 1.00 -5.98
CA ALA A 125 0.79 -0.23 -6.69
C ALA A 125 0.75 -0.04 -8.21
N THR A 126 -0.07 0.88 -8.70
CA THR A 126 -0.11 1.24 -10.13
C THR A 126 1.07 2.14 -10.49
N GLU A 127 1.36 3.16 -9.68
CA GLU A 127 2.45 4.10 -9.87
C GLU A 127 3.83 3.41 -9.85
N TYR A 128 4.06 2.54 -8.85
CA TYR A 128 5.35 1.91 -8.58
C TYR A 128 5.44 0.45 -9.02
N LYS A 129 4.58 0.00 -9.95
CA LYS A 129 4.48 -1.41 -10.39
C LYS A 129 5.81 -2.07 -10.81
N ASP A 130 6.77 -1.28 -11.28
CA ASP A 130 8.06 -1.78 -11.77
C ASP A 130 9.11 -1.91 -10.64
N ASP A 131 8.92 -1.23 -9.51
CA ASP A 131 9.90 -1.14 -8.41
C ASP A 131 9.40 -1.77 -7.10
N VAL A 132 8.09 -1.70 -6.86
CA VAL A 132 7.45 -2.07 -5.59
C VAL A 132 6.36 -3.11 -5.82
N VAL A 133 6.33 -4.13 -4.97
CA VAL A 133 5.23 -5.09 -4.88
C VAL A 133 4.42 -4.81 -3.63
N PHE A 134 3.12 -4.59 -3.79
CA PHE A 134 2.17 -4.51 -2.69
C PHE A 134 1.56 -5.89 -2.46
N LEU A 135 2.04 -6.60 -1.45
CA LEU A 135 1.54 -7.90 -1.03
C LEU A 135 0.49 -7.69 0.07
N VAL A 136 -0.78 -7.84 -0.29
CA VAL A 136 -1.95 -7.59 0.55
C VAL A 136 -2.50 -8.93 1.04
N ILE A 137 -2.29 -9.22 2.32
CA ILE A 137 -2.52 -10.53 2.93
C ILE A 137 -3.76 -10.46 3.81
N HIS A 138 -4.80 -11.20 3.44
CA HIS A 138 -5.95 -11.36 4.33
C HIS A 138 -5.60 -12.37 5.42
N SER A 139 -5.45 -11.90 6.65
CA SER A 139 -5.18 -12.71 7.83
C SER A 139 -6.48 -12.85 8.64
N VAL A 140 -6.72 -14.04 9.21
CA VAL A 140 -7.89 -14.45 10.02
C VAL A 140 -9.18 -14.87 9.29
N ASN A 141 -9.98 -15.67 10.02
CA ASN A 141 -11.13 -16.48 9.58
C ASN A 141 -12.01 -15.90 8.44
N GLY A 142 -12.09 -16.67 7.33
CA GLY A 142 -13.10 -16.52 6.27
C GLY A 142 -12.58 -15.94 4.94
N SER A 143 -11.99 -16.77 4.08
CA SER A 143 -11.48 -16.39 2.75
C SER A 143 -12.58 -16.00 1.74
N ALA A 144 -13.78 -16.56 1.87
CA ALA A 144 -14.89 -16.30 0.93
C ALA A 144 -15.31 -14.82 0.89
N ASN A 145 -15.42 -14.17 2.06
CA ASN A 145 -15.80 -12.75 2.14
C ASN A 145 -14.70 -11.84 1.59
N ALA A 146 -13.44 -12.22 1.81
CA ALA A 146 -12.29 -11.47 1.33
C ALA A 146 -12.18 -11.49 -0.19
N LYS A 147 -12.35 -12.67 -0.81
CA LYS A 147 -12.37 -12.77 -2.27
C LYS A 147 -13.46 -11.90 -2.87
N SER A 148 -14.69 -12.01 -2.36
CA SER A 148 -15.81 -11.21 -2.88
C SER A 148 -15.56 -9.71 -2.76
N TYR A 149 -14.95 -9.26 -1.65
CA TYR A 149 -14.59 -7.86 -1.46
C TYR A 149 -13.52 -7.41 -2.47
N ILE A 150 -12.47 -8.21 -2.66
CA ILE A 150 -11.40 -7.93 -3.62
C ILE A 150 -11.95 -7.84 -5.04
N ASP A 151 -12.72 -8.84 -5.47
CA ASP A 151 -13.32 -8.88 -6.81
C ASP A 151 -14.22 -7.65 -7.07
N THR A 152 -14.92 -7.15 -6.04
CA THR A 152 -15.85 -6.02 -6.16
C THR A 152 -15.13 -4.67 -6.22
N HIS A 153 -14.03 -4.50 -5.49
CA HIS A 153 -13.41 -3.20 -5.27
C HIS A 153 -12.06 -3.01 -5.95
N PHE A 154 -11.40 -4.09 -6.33
CA PHE A 154 -10.01 -4.08 -6.80
C PHE A 154 -9.81 -4.93 -8.05
N GLU A 155 -10.86 -5.10 -8.87
CA GLU A 155 -10.72 -5.70 -10.18
C GLU A 155 -9.68 -4.95 -11.03
N GLY A 156 -8.74 -5.69 -11.63
CA GLY A 156 -7.67 -5.12 -12.44
C GLY A 156 -6.52 -4.46 -11.66
N SER A 157 -6.57 -4.47 -10.33
CA SER A 157 -5.51 -3.97 -9.46
C SER A 157 -4.15 -4.61 -9.77
N LYS A 158 -3.08 -3.86 -9.50
CA LYS A 158 -1.69 -4.36 -9.54
C LYS A 158 -1.20 -4.91 -8.20
N MET A 159 -2.02 -4.83 -7.16
CA MET A 159 -1.72 -5.44 -5.87
C MET A 159 -1.78 -6.97 -5.97
N VAL A 160 -0.91 -7.63 -5.21
CA VAL A 160 -0.88 -9.09 -5.09
C VAL A 160 -1.67 -9.47 -3.85
N PHE A 161 -2.82 -10.12 -4.04
CA PHE A 161 -3.67 -10.55 -2.94
C PHE A 161 -3.43 -12.00 -2.57
N ALA A 162 -3.23 -12.27 -1.29
CA ALA A 162 -3.00 -13.62 -0.78
C ALA A 162 -3.79 -13.90 0.53
N PHE A 163 -4.05 -15.17 0.80
CA PHE A 163 -4.65 -15.64 2.06
C PHE A 163 -3.59 -16.17 3.02
N ASP A 164 -3.71 -15.81 4.30
CA ASP A 164 -2.99 -16.45 5.41
C ASP A 164 -3.97 -17.29 6.25
N GLU A 165 -4.44 -18.40 5.67
CA GLU A 165 -5.52 -19.22 6.22
C GLU A 165 -5.20 -19.86 7.58
N VAL A 166 -3.92 -20.12 7.82
CA VAL A 166 -3.41 -20.75 9.05
C VAL A 166 -2.72 -19.76 9.97
N GLY A 167 -2.78 -18.46 9.67
CA GLY A 167 -2.13 -17.41 10.45
C GLY A 167 -0.61 -17.54 10.51
N THR A 168 0.01 -18.26 9.56
CA THR A 168 1.44 -18.59 9.61
C THR A 168 2.32 -17.42 9.22
N ALA A 169 1.91 -16.55 8.31
CA ALA A 169 2.67 -15.34 8.03
C ALA A 169 2.54 -14.34 9.18
N TYR A 170 1.36 -14.24 9.78
CA TYR A 170 1.15 -13.41 10.96
C TYR A 170 1.94 -13.94 12.17
N THR A 171 1.87 -15.24 12.45
CA THR A 171 2.53 -15.83 13.62
C THR A 171 4.05 -15.91 13.47
N ASP A 172 4.60 -16.31 12.31
CA ASP A 172 6.05 -16.34 12.05
C ASP A 172 6.67 -14.94 12.19
N LYS A 173 5.94 -13.90 11.75
CA LYS A 173 6.38 -12.51 11.93
C LYS A 173 6.50 -12.09 13.40
N TYR A 174 5.58 -12.54 14.26
CA TYR A 174 5.45 -12.01 15.61
C TYR A 174 5.95 -12.95 16.71
N TYR A 175 6.06 -14.25 16.45
CA TYR A 175 6.33 -15.28 17.46
C TYR A 175 7.46 -16.25 17.07
N GLY A 176 8.19 -15.94 16.00
CA GLY A 176 9.23 -16.79 15.38
C GLY A 176 10.06 -17.66 16.31
#